data_AF-V4Y4K9-F1
#
_entry.id   AF-V4Y4K9-F1
#
_cell.length_a   1.000
_cell.length_b   1.000
_cell.length_c   1.000
_cell.angle_alpha   90.00
_cell.angle_beta   90.00
_cell.angle_gamma   90.00
#
_symmetry.space_group_name_H-M   'P 1'
#
loop_
_entity.id
_entity.type
_entity.pdbx_description
1 polymer ?
#
loop_
_entity_poly.entity_id
_entity_poly.type
_entity_poly.pdbx_seq_one_letter_code
_entity_poly.pdbx_strand_id
1 'polypeptide(L)'
;VGKPLATRLTTKNDSGNATVTVCHSRTDDLAAKTRAADVVVAAVGVPELVDGSMLAAGAVVVDVGINRVERDGESTLVGDVDYESAREVAGAITPVPGGVGPMTRAMLLVNTVRAAGLVEGVDVALEAV
;
A
#
# COMPACT_ATOMS: atom_id res chain seq x y z
N VAL A 1 -9.32 -0.14 -1.17
CA VAL A 1 -7.99 -0.74 -0.94
C VAL A 1 -7.92 -1.49 0.40
N GLY A 2 -8.11 -0.83 1.55
CA GLY A 2 -7.83 -1.44 2.86
C GLY A 2 -8.54 -2.76 3.20
N LYS A 3 -9.87 -2.85 3.02
CA LYS A 3 -10.65 -4.06 3.38
C LYS A 3 -10.14 -5.36 2.72
N PRO A 4 -10.05 -5.48 1.37
CA PRO A 4 -9.57 -6.72 0.75
C PRO A 4 -8.11 -7.04 1.11
N LEU A 5 -7.27 -6.02 1.30
CA LEU A 5 -5.88 -6.24 1.71
C LEU A 5 -5.78 -6.83 3.12
N ALA A 6 -6.56 -6.31 4.07
CA ALA A 6 -6.63 -6.86 5.43
C ALA A 6 -7.04 -8.34 5.43
N THR A 7 -8.04 -8.71 4.62
CA THR A 7 -8.42 -10.13 4.46
C THR A 7 -7.30 -10.97 3.88
N ARG A 8 -6.58 -10.48 2.86
CA ARG A 8 -5.47 -11.21 2.23
C ARG A 8 -4.33 -11.44 3.22
N LEU A 9 -3.91 -10.41 3.94
CA LEU A 9 -2.81 -10.47 4.90
C LEU A 9 -3.12 -11.38 6.10
N THR A 10 -4.38 -11.45 6.54
CA THR A 10 -4.82 -12.34 7.63
C THR A 10 -5.07 -13.78 7.19
N THR A 11 -5.13 -14.06 5.87
CA THR A 11 -5.43 -15.41 5.39
C THR A 11 -4.30 -16.37 5.77
N LYS A 12 -4.65 -17.56 6.25
CA LYS A 12 -3.69 -18.59 6.64
C LYS A 12 -3.06 -19.26 5.41
N ASN A 13 -1.92 -18.73 4.94
CA ASN A 13 -1.08 -19.28 3.86
C ASN A 13 0.36 -18.72 3.95
N ASP A 14 1.25 -19.17 3.06
CA ASP A 14 2.68 -18.83 3.08
C ASP A 14 2.97 -17.33 2.91
N SER A 15 2.13 -16.61 2.18
CA SER A 15 2.25 -15.16 1.93
C SER A 15 1.32 -14.32 2.84
N GLY A 16 0.74 -14.92 3.86
CA GLY A 16 -0.26 -14.34 4.76
C GLY A 16 0.09 -14.58 6.23
N ASN A 17 -0.92 -14.95 7.04
CA ASN A 17 -0.80 -15.16 8.50
C ASN A 17 -0.40 -13.93 9.34
N ALA A 18 -0.54 -12.71 8.83
CA ALA A 18 -0.25 -11.51 9.62
C ALA A 18 -1.34 -11.24 10.67
N THR A 19 -0.92 -10.71 11.83
CA THR A 19 -1.86 -10.05 12.76
C THR A 19 -2.14 -8.65 12.25
N VAL A 20 -3.38 -8.39 11.80
CA VAL A 20 -3.72 -7.14 11.12
C VAL A 20 -4.58 -6.25 11.99
N THR A 21 -4.15 -5.00 12.17
CA THR A 21 -4.95 -3.91 12.73
C THR A 21 -5.45 -3.02 11.60
N VAL A 22 -6.77 -2.86 11.46
CA VAL A 22 -7.36 -1.96 10.46
C VAL A 22 -7.68 -0.62 11.12
N CYS A 23 -7.00 0.43 10.69
CA CYS A 23 -7.27 1.80 11.13
C CYS A 23 -8.21 2.52 10.16
N HIS A 24 -8.94 3.52 10.65
CA HIS A 24 -9.84 4.38 9.89
C HIS A 24 -9.98 5.76 10.53
N SER A 25 -10.82 6.62 9.96
CA SER A 25 -11.03 8.01 10.38
C SER A 25 -11.52 8.24 11.83
N ARG A 26 -11.80 7.17 12.59
CA ARG A 26 -12.21 7.22 13.99
C ARG A 26 -11.32 6.35 14.88
N THR A 27 -10.14 5.96 14.38
CA THR A 27 -9.14 5.27 15.19
C THR A 27 -8.48 6.28 16.09
N ASP A 28 -8.57 6.04 17.40
CA ASP A 28 -7.82 6.81 18.38
C ASP A 28 -6.34 6.45 18.31
N ASP A 29 -5.50 7.48 18.39
CA ASP A 29 -4.03 7.37 18.37
C ASP A 29 -3.51 6.48 17.23
N LEU A 30 -3.77 6.91 15.99
CA LEU A 30 -3.26 6.26 14.78
C LEU A 30 -1.74 6.01 14.87
N ALA A 31 -1.01 6.98 15.41
CA ALA A 31 0.45 6.94 15.51
C ALA A 31 0.95 5.80 16.42
N ALA A 32 0.26 5.51 17.52
CA ALA A 32 0.59 4.36 18.35
C ALA A 32 0.34 3.02 17.63
N LYS A 33 -0.71 2.94 16.80
CA LYS A 33 -1.01 1.72 16.02
C LYS A 33 0.03 1.49 14.93
N THR A 34 0.42 2.53 14.20
CA THR A 34 1.43 2.42 13.14
C THR A 34 2.83 2.16 13.69
N ARG A 35 3.19 2.74 14.85
CA ARG A 35 4.48 2.46 15.52
C ARG A 35 4.59 1.02 16.05
N ALA A 36 3.47 0.34 16.27
CA ALA A 36 3.47 -1.05 16.71
C ALA A 36 3.51 -2.06 15.54
N ALA A 37 3.50 -1.59 14.29
CA ALA A 37 3.39 -2.44 13.11
C ALA A 37 4.75 -2.68 12.43
N ASP A 38 5.02 -3.93 12.09
CA ASP A 38 6.16 -4.31 11.25
C ASP A 38 5.95 -3.89 9.78
N VAL A 39 4.69 -3.84 9.35
CA VAL A 39 4.26 -3.43 8.01
C VAL A 39 3.13 -2.40 8.12
N VAL A 40 3.32 -1.23 7.54
CA VAL A 40 2.31 -0.16 7.46
C VAL A 40 1.86 -0.02 6.02
N VAL A 41 0.55 -0.17 5.79
CA VAL A 41 -0.06 0.08 4.47
C VAL A 41 -0.92 1.33 4.55
N ALA A 42 -0.44 2.42 3.93
CA ALA A 42 -1.14 3.70 3.89
C ALA A 42 -2.10 3.72 2.68
N ALA A 43 -3.40 3.78 2.97
CA ALA A 43 -4.47 3.79 1.97
C ALA A 43 -5.64 4.69 2.42
N VAL A 44 -5.28 5.87 2.91
CA VAL A 44 -6.17 6.86 3.52
C VAL A 44 -6.65 7.92 2.53
N GLY A 45 -5.89 8.20 1.46
CA GLY A 45 -6.20 9.25 0.48
C GLY A 45 -6.09 10.66 1.07
N VAL A 46 -5.10 10.86 1.95
CA VAL A 46 -4.80 12.14 2.60
C VAL A 46 -3.30 12.35 2.45
N PRO A 47 -2.85 13.43 1.77
CA PRO A 47 -1.45 13.63 1.47
C PRO A 47 -0.62 13.69 2.75
N GLU A 48 0.45 12.89 2.80
CA GLU A 48 1.50 12.99 3.82
C GLU A 48 0.99 12.87 5.27
N LEU A 49 -0.11 12.14 5.49
CA LEU A 49 -0.71 11.93 6.81
C LEU A 49 0.22 11.12 7.73
N VAL A 50 0.91 10.12 7.18
CA VAL A 50 1.83 9.25 7.93
C VAL A 50 3.25 9.77 7.76
N ASP A 51 3.92 10.11 8.85
CA ASP A 51 5.31 10.56 8.85
C ASP A 51 6.25 9.56 9.54
N GLY A 52 7.56 9.82 9.50
CA GLY A 52 8.57 8.98 10.13
C GLY A 52 8.39 8.76 11.64
N SER A 53 7.80 9.72 12.36
CA SER A 53 7.55 9.60 13.81
C SER A 53 6.45 8.59 14.16
N MET A 54 5.64 8.24 13.16
CA MET A 54 4.57 7.25 13.25
C MET A 54 5.02 5.83 12.93
N LEU A 55 6.30 5.60 12.60
CA LEU A 55 6.83 4.31 12.17
C LEU A 55 7.77 3.68 13.21
N ALA A 56 7.79 2.35 13.24
CA ALA A 56 8.86 1.63 13.93
C ALA A 56 10.13 1.63 13.07
N ALA A 57 11.29 1.63 13.73
CA ALA A 57 12.58 1.47 13.04
C ALA A 57 12.61 0.15 12.27
N GLY A 58 12.91 0.21 10.98
CA GLY A 58 12.96 -0.96 10.11
C GLY A 58 11.61 -1.43 9.55
N ALA A 59 10.51 -0.74 9.86
CA ALA A 59 9.19 -1.11 9.32
C ALA A 59 9.14 -1.04 7.78
N VAL A 60 8.31 -1.90 7.17
CA VAL A 60 8.01 -1.84 5.74
C VAL A 60 6.80 -0.94 5.51
N VAL A 61 6.93 0.04 4.62
CA VAL A 61 5.87 1.00 4.31
C VAL A 61 5.40 0.82 2.87
N VAL A 62 4.11 0.51 2.70
CA VAL A 62 3.43 0.46 1.41
C VAL A 62 2.51 1.65 1.30
N ASP A 63 2.94 2.66 0.55
CA ASP A 63 2.15 3.84 0.24
C ASP A 63 1.30 3.60 -1.01
N VAL A 64 0.00 3.38 -0.77
CA VAL A 64 -1.00 3.14 -1.81
C VAL A 64 -1.66 4.44 -2.25
N GLY A 65 -1.57 5.48 -1.42
CA GLY A 65 -2.17 6.79 -1.68
C GLY A 65 -1.63 7.43 -2.94
N ILE A 66 -2.49 8.18 -3.63
CA ILE A 66 -2.06 9.09 -4.67
C ILE A 66 -2.88 10.36 -4.57
N ASN A 67 -2.20 11.42 -4.19
CA ASN A 67 -2.78 12.73 -3.90
C ASN A 67 -2.09 13.75 -4.81
N ARG A 68 -2.86 14.73 -5.29
CA ARG A 68 -2.34 15.85 -6.07
C ARG A 68 -2.30 17.07 -5.17
N VAL A 69 -1.12 17.67 -5.02
CA VAL A 69 -0.87 18.85 -4.20
C VAL A 69 -0.22 19.93 -5.04
N GLU A 70 -0.47 21.19 -4.70
CA GLU A 70 0.21 22.33 -5.32
C GLU A 70 1.47 22.66 -4.50
N ARG A 71 2.64 22.67 -5.14
CA ARG A 71 3.92 23.06 -4.56
C ARG A 71 4.62 24.01 -5.52
N ASP A 72 5.02 25.18 -5.03
CA ASP A 72 5.71 26.20 -5.83
C ASP A 72 4.96 26.60 -7.13
N GLY A 73 3.64 26.52 -7.12
CA GLY A 73 2.78 26.80 -8.29
C GLY A 73 2.71 25.66 -9.31
N GLU A 74 3.26 24.49 -8.99
CA GLU A 74 3.21 23.28 -9.80
C GLU A 74 2.45 22.14 -9.10
N SER A 75 1.69 21.41 -9.91
CA SER A 75 0.90 20.28 -9.47
C SER A 75 1.78 19.03 -9.30
N THR A 76 2.05 18.64 -8.06
CA THR A 76 2.90 17.50 -7.69
C THR A 76 2.05 16.32 -7.23
N LEU A 77 2.48 15.10 -7.55
CA LEU A 77 1.89 13.88 -7.02
C LEU A 77 2.66 13.43 -5.79
N VAL A 78 1.94 13.23 -4.69
CA VAL A 78 2.47 12.73 -3.42
C VAL A 78 1.60 11.58 -2.92
N GLY A 79 2.15 10.74 -2.05
CA GLY A 79 1.42 9.63 -1.46
C GLY A 79 0.68 10.02 -0.18
N ASP A 80 0.24 9.01 0.57
CA ASP A 80 -0.33 9.19 1.90
C ASP A 80 0.76 9.31 2.99
N VAL A 81 2.01 9.02 2.63
CA VAL A 81 3.17 9.02 3.52
C VAL A 81 4.09 10.19 3.16
N ASP A 82 4.58 10.92 4.17
CA ASP A 82 5.73 11.80 4.00
C ASP A 82 6.98 10.95 3.74
N TYR A 83 7.34 10.83 2.48
CA TYR A 83 8.40 9.95 2.01
C TYR A 83 9.77 10.31 2.60
N GLU A 84 10.07 11.61 2.75
CA GLU A 84 11.39 12.06 3.20
C GLU A 84 11.61 11.76 4.68
N SER A 85 10.61 11.94 5.53
CA SER A 85 10.73 11.54 6.94
C SER A 85 10.64 10.03 7.12
N ALA A 86 9.79 9.34 6.35
CA ALA A 86 9.60 7.90 6.47
C ALA A 86 10.82 7.09 6.02
N ARG A 87 11.54 7.51 4.97
CA ARG A 87 12.72 6.78 4.46
C ARG A 87 13.88 6.71 5.46
N GLU A 88 13.94 7.64 6.41
CA GLU A 88 14.99 7.67 7.44
C GLU A 88 14.78 6.59 8.52
N VAL A 89 13.53 6.12 8.67
CA VAL A 89 13.10 5.19 9.72
C VAL A 89 12.76 3.82 9.15
N ALA A 90 12.08 3.78 8.01
CA ALA A 90 11.60 2.56 7.37
C ALA A 90 12.76 1.70 6.82
N GLY A 91 12.61 0.37 6.95
CA GLY A 91 13.54 -0.57 6.32
C GLY A 91 13.31 -0.70 4.80
N ALA A 92 12.08 -0.47 4.36
CA ALA A 92 11.70 -0.38 2.95
C ALA A 92 10.46 0.50 2.80
N ILE A 93 10.39 1.27 1.72
CA ILE A 93 9.25 2.15 1.42
C ILE A 93 8.97 2.22 -0.08
N THR A 94 7.68 2.12 -0.47
CA THR A 94 7.29 2.32 -1.87
C THR A 94 7.19 3.82 -2.21
N PRO A 95 7.79 4.31 -3.31
CA PRO A 95 7.69 5.71 -3.68
C PRO A 95 6.33 6.05 -4.31
N VAL A 96 5.91 7.31 -4.19
CA VAL A 96 4.81 7.88 -4.96
C VAL A 96 5.32 9.13 -5.68
N PRO A 97 5.29 9.18 -7.02
CA PRO A 97 4.85 8.13 -7.96
C PRO A 97 5.86 6.97 -8.09
N GLY A 98 5.41 5.87 -8.72
CA GLY A 98 6.30 4.76 -9.13
C GLY A 98 6.19 3.46 -8.32
N GLY A 99 5.52 3.48 -7.17
CA GLY A 99 5.30 2.30 -6.33
C GLY A 99 4.07 1.48 -6.72
N VAL A 100 2.97 1.65 -5.98
CA VAL A 100 1.78 0.78 -6.07
C VAL A 100 0.97 0.98 -7.35
N GLY A 101 1.02 2.18 -7.95
CA GLY A 101 0.27 2.51 -9.17
C GLY A 101 0.57 1.60 -10.37
N PRO A 102 1.85 1.45 -10.80
CA PRO A 102 2.24 0.49 -11.84
C PRO A 102 1.78 -0.95 -11.57
N MET A 103 1.93 -1.43 -10.33
CA MET A 103 1.48 -2.77 -9.95
C MET A 103 -0.02 -2.95 -10.06
N THR A 104 -0.81 -1.92 -9.71
CA THR A 104 -2.28 -1.96 -9.83
C THR A 104 -2.71 -2.17 -11.28
N ARG A 105 -2.07 -1.48 -12.24
CA ARG A 105 -2.35 -1.68 -13.67
C ARG A 105 -1.91 -3.05 -14.16
N ALA A 106 -0.73 -3.52 -13.75
CA ALA A 106 -0.25 -4.85 -14.11
C ALA A 106 -1.21 -5.94 -13.62
N MET A 107 -1.66 -5.87 -12.37
CA MET A 107 -2.59 -6.85 -11.79
C MET A 107 -3.98 -6.80 -12.43
N LEU A 108 -4.45 -5.63 -12.88
CA LEU A 108 -5.65 -5.54 -13.70
C LEU A 108 -5.48 -6.36 -15.00
N LEU A 109 -4.37 -6.17 -15.72
CA LEU A 109 -4.10 -6.90 -16.95
C LEU A 109 -3.96 -8.40 -16.71
N VAL A 110 -3.28 -8.83 -15.66
CA VAL A 110 -3.20 -10.24 -15.26
C VAL A 110 -4.60 -10.83 -15.07
N ASN A 111 -5.48 -10.11 -14.35
CA ASN A 111 -6.86 -10.55 -14.14
C ASN A 111 -7.66 -10.58 -15.46
N THR A 112 -7.46 -9.61 -16.34
CA THR A 112 -8.11 -9.55 -17.66
C THR A 112 -7.70 -10.72 -18.55
N VAL A 113 -6.40 -11.02 -18.64
CA VAL A 113 -5.89 -12.13 -19.48
C VAL A 113 -6.35 -13.47 -18.92
N ARG A 114 -6.31 -13.66 -17.59
CA ARG A 114 -6.87 -14.86 -16.94
C ARG A 114 -8.36 -15.05 -17.25
N ALA A 115 -9.15 -13.97 -17.17
CA ALA A 115 -10.57 -14.03 -17.49
C ALA A 115 -10.84 -14.41 -18.95
N ALA A 116 -10.07 -13.84 -19.90
CA ALA A 116 -10.16 -14.21 -21.31
C ALA A 116 -9.80 -15.69 -21.55
N GLY A 117 -8.72 -16.17 -20.92
CA GLY A 117 -8.33 -17.58 -20.98
C GLY A 117 -9.42 -18.53 -20.50
N LEU A 118 -10.11 -18.20 -19.40
CA LEU A 118 -11.25 -18.98 -18.90
C LEU A 118 -12.42 -19.03 -19.87
N VAL A 119 -12.71 -17.95 -20.60
CA VAL A 119 -13.80 -17.91 -21.59
C VAL A 119 -13.46 -18.72 -22.83
N GLU A 120 -12.23 -18.61 -23.32
CA GLU A 120 -11.77 -19.27 -24.54
C GLU A 120 -11.27 -20.72 -24.31
N GLY A 121 -11.22 -21.17 -23.05
CA GLY A 121 -10.68 -22.49 -22.70
C GLY A 121 -9.16 -22.60 -22.92
N VAL A 122 -8.45 -21.47 -22.87
CA VAL A 122 -7.00 -21.39 -23.03
C VAL A 122 -6.37 -21.27 -21.65
N ASP A 123 -5.43 -22.17 -21.35
CA ASP A 123 -4.67 -22.08 -20.10
C ASP A 123 -3.68 -20.91 -20.14
N VAL A 124 -3.71 -20.08 -19.10
CA VAL A 124 -2.90 -18.87 -18.99
C VAL A 124 -1.99 -19.04 -17.77
N ALA A 125 -0.75 -19.43 -18.03
CA ALA A 125 0.32 -19.50 -17.04
C ALA A 125 0.91 -18.11 -16.75
N LEU A 126 0.11 -17.24 -16.13
CA LEU A 126 0.59 -16.02 -15.49
C LEU A 126 0.65 -16.30 -14.00
N GLU A 127 1.85 -16.40 -13.42
CA GLU A 127 2.01 -16.44 -11.97
C GLU A 127 1.51 -15.12 -11.38
N ALA A 128 0.71 -15.19 -10.31
CA ALA A 128 0.44 -13.99 -9.53
C ALA A 128 1.70 -13.75 -8.70
N VAL A 129 2.38 -12.64 -8.98
CA VAL A 129 3.50 -12.15 -8.16
C VAL A 129 3.05 -11.99 -6.71
#